data_AF-A0A5D4H3W1-F1
#
_entry.id   AF-A0A5D4H3W1-F1
#
_cell.length_a   1.000
_cell.length_b   1.000
_cell.length_c   1.000
_cell.angle_alpha   90.00
_cell.angle_beta   90.00
_cell.angle_gamma   90.00
#
_symmetry.space_group_name_H-M   'P 1'
#
loop_
_entity.id
_entity.type
_entity.pdbx_description
1 polymer ?
#
loop_
_entity_poly.entity_id
_entity_poly.type
_entity_poly.pdbx_seq_one_letter_code
_entity_poly.pdbx_strand_id
1 'polypeptide(L)'
;MKAVAYNIKDYEKESLAIANGKVHDLTLISNSLNLHTIHYAHGKEVVIVSEDDRLDGDLLEELQRVGVQKIVTRSITTDHIDLHRAYDLGIQIANTPYADRTPKGIAEQTIRNLNLWGSGKCVGQACCCVKECNVANANQIKNGATE
;
A
#
# COMPACT_ATOMS: atom_id res chain seq x y z
N MET A 1 -4.43 8.71 8.38
CA MET A 1 -5.13 8.16 7.20
C MET A 1 -6.19 7.17 7.67
N LYS A 2 -7.27 6.97 6.89
CA LYS A 2 -8.26 5.92 7.14
C LYS A 2 -7.98 4.72 6.24
N ALA A 3 -7.58 3.60 6.84
CA ALA A 3 -7.14 2.44 6.08
C ALA A 3 -7.79 1.15 6.59
N VAL A 4 -7.95 0.19 5.67
CA VAL A 4 -8.38 -1.17 5.99
C VAL A 4 -7.31 -2.15 5.51
N ALA A 5 -6.95 -3.11 6.35
CA ALA A 5 -5.99 -4.15 6.02
C ALA A 5 -6.69 -5.50 5.94
N TYR A 6 -6.53 -6.18 4.81
CA TYR A 6 -7.11 -7.48 4.51
C TYR A 6 -6.10 -8.61 4.69
N ASN A 7 -6.62 -9.84 4.75
CA ASN A 7 -5.86 -11.07 4.94
C ASN A 7 -4.85 -11.00 6.11
N ILE A 8 -5.24 -10.32 7.20
CA ILE A 8 -4.37 -10.16 8.37
C ILE A 8 -4.32 -11.47 9.16
N LYS A 9 -3.12 -12.03 9.30
CA LYS A 9 -2.89 -13.20 10.16
C LYS A 9 -2.70 -12.76 11.61
N ASP A 10 -2.93 -13.67 12.56
CA ASP A 10 -2.88 -13.35 13.99
C ASP A 10 -1.52 -12.81 14.45
N TYR A 11 -0.43 -13.36 13.92
CA TYR A 11 0.94 -12.93 14.25
C TYR A 11 1.30 -11.52 13.73
N GLU A 12 0.49 -10.95 12.81
CA GLU A 12 0.75 -9.63 12.21
C GLU A 12 0.06 -8.51 12.98
N LYS A 13 -1.04 -8.83 13.68
CA LYS A 13 -1.92 -7.86 14.35
C LYS A 13 -1.14 -6.98 15.33
N GLU A 14 -0.34 -7.60 16.20
CA GLU A 14 0.43 -6.89 17.22
C GLU A 14 1.50 -5.99 16.57
N SER A 15 2.24 -6.51 15.60
CA SER A 15 3.28 -5.76 14.90
C SER A 15 2.70 -4.52 14.19
N LEU A 16 1.57 -4.67 13.49
CA LEU A 16 0.87 -3.56 12.84
C LEU A 16 0.34 -2.53 13.84
N ALA A 17 -0.23 -2.98 14.96
CA ALA A 17 -0.74 -2.08 15.99
C ALA A 17 0.37 -1.25 16.64
N ILE A 18 1.50 -1.90 16.98
CA ILE A 18 2.68 -1.24 17.55
C ILE A 18 3.27 -0.24 16.56
N ALA A 19 3.50 -0.65 15.32
CA ALA A 19 4.06 0.22 14.28
C ALA A 19 3.17 1.44 14.01
N ASN A 20 1.84 1.26 14.00
CA ASN A 20 0.90 2.34 13.74
C ASN A 20 0.89 3.40 14.85
N GLY A 21 1.07 3.00 16.12
CA GLY A 21 1.11 3.94 17.24
C GLY A 21 -0.15 4.83 17.36
N LYS A 22 -1.30 4.35 16.86
CA LYS A 22 -2.58 5.10 16.75
C LYS A 22 -2.53 6.36 15.87
N VAL A 23 -1.54 6.47 14.97
CA VAL A 23 -1.43 7.60 14.02
C VAL A 23 -2.45 7.51 12.88
N HIS A 24 -2.83 6.30 12.47
CA HIS A 24 -3.85 6.05 11.45
C HIS A 24 -5.04 5.26 12.02
N ASP A 25 -6.21 5.49 11.44
CA ASP A 25 -7.42 4.71 11.71
C ASP A 25 -7.35 3.42 10.87
N LEU A 26 -6.85 2.34 11.50
CA LEU A 26 -6.69 1.03 10.89
C LEU A 26 -7.83 0.10 11.28
N THR A 27 -8.49 -0.48 10.28
CA THR A 27 -9.41 -1.60 10.44
C THR A 27 -8.71 -2.87 9.94
N LEU A 28 -8.58 -3.89 10.79
CA LEU A 28 -7.92 -5.16 10.43
C LEU A 28 -8.98 -6.23 10.15
N ILE A 29 -8.91 -6.85 8.98
CA ILE A 29 -9.83 -7.86 8.49
C ILE A 29 -9.04 -9.15 8.20
N SER A 30 -9.46 -10.26 8.81
CA SER A 30 -8.81 -11.56 8.59
C SER A 30 -9.13 -12.18 7.23
N ASN A 31 -10.23 -11.77 6.61
CA ASN A 31 -10.66 -12.26 5.30
C ASN A 31 -9.84 -11.61 4.17
N SER A 32 -9.62 -12.34 3.09
CA SER A 32 -9.03 -11.81 1.86
C SER A 32 -9.92 -10.76 1.20
N LEU A 33 -9.30 -9.86 0.44
CA LEU A 33 -10.01 -8.86 -0.34
C LEU A 33 -10.65 -9.49 -1.59
N ASN A 34 -11.96 -9.33 -1.73
CA ASN A 34 -12.73 -9.70 -2.92
C ASN A 34 -14.06 -8.94 -2.94
N LEU A 35 -14.88 -9.14 -3.97
CA LEU A 35 -16.16 -8.44 -4.13
C LEU A 35 -17.14 -8.64 -2.96
N HIS A 36 -17.06 -9.75 -2.22
CA HIS A 36 -17.91 -9.96 -1.04
C HIS A 36 -17.41 -9.20 0.19
N THR A 37 -16.10 -8.93 0.28
CA THR A 37 -15.46 -8.28 1.44
C THR A 37 -15.07 -6.82 1.17
N ILE A 38 -15.29 -6.32 -0.05
CA ILE A 38 -14.97 -4.95 -0.45
C ILE A 38 -15.71 -3.88 0.37
N HIS A 39 -16.86 -4.23 0.95
CA HIS A 39 -17.66 -3.31 1.76
C HIS A 39 -16.91 -2.78 3.00
N TYR A 40 -15.88 -3.49 3.50
CA TYR A 40 -15.03 -2.96 4.59
C TYR A 40 -14.14 -1.78 4.16
N ALA A 41 -13.96 -1.56 2.86
CA ALA A 41 -13.22 -0.43 2.30
C ALA A 41 -14.06 0.85 2.19
N HIS A 42 -15.39 0.79 2.41
CA HIS A 42 -16.22 1.99 2.37
C HIS A 42 -15.77 3.05 3.37
N GLY A 43 -15.57 4.28 2.88
CA GLY A 43 -15.12 5.41 3.70
C GLY A 43 -13.64 5.32 4.11
N LYS A 44 -12.88 4.39 3.53
CA LYS A 44 -11.42 4.26 3.69
C LYS A 44 -10.73 4.76 2.43
N GLU A 45 -9.64 5.51 2.62
CA GLU A 45 -8.85 6.05 1.49
C GLU A 45 -7.75 5.09 1.04
N VAL A 46 -7.32 4.19 1.93
CA VAL A 46 -6.23 3.24 1.67
C VAL A 46 -6.66 1.81 1.98
N VAL A 47 -6.27 0.89 1.10
CA VAL A 47 -6.41 -0.55 1.32
C VAL A 47 -5.02 -1.19 1.44
N ILE A 48 -4.84 -2.05 2.44
CA ILE A 48 -3.60 -2.77 2.70
C ILE A 48 -3.85 -4.26 2.41
N VAL A 49 -3.03 -4.85 1.55
CA VAL A 49 -3.21 -6.22 1.05
C VAL A 49 -1.93 -7.03 1.22
N SER A 50 -2.05 -8.34 0.99
CA SER A 50 -0.96 -9.30 0.94
C SER A 50 -0.76 -9.82 -0.48
N GLU A 51 0.32 -10.58 -0.71
CA GLU A 51 0.54 -11.26 -2.00
C GLU A 51 -0.53 -12.30 -2.37
N ASP A 52 -1.29 -12.77 -1.38
CA ASP A 52 -2.41 -13.71 -1.60
C ASP A 52 -3.68 -13.03 -2.15
N ASP A 53 -3.77 -11.70 -2.05
CA ASP A 53 -4.94 -10.95 -2.51
C ASP A 53 -4.75 -10.56 -3.98
N ARG A 54 -5.62 -11.08 -4.86
CA ARG A 54 -5.54 -10.78 -6.30
C ARG A 54 -6.35 -9.53 -6.65
N LEU A 55 -5.68 -8.51 -7.15
CA LEU A 55 -6.24 -7.22 -7.56
C LEU A 55 -6.16 -7.09 -9.08
N ASP A 56 -7.13 -7.71 -9.75
CA ASP A 56 -7.36 -7.52 -11.17
C ASP A 56 -8.08 -6.19 -11.45
N GLY A 57 -8.26 -5.90 -12.74
CA GLY A 57 -8.84 -4.62 -13.17
C GLY A 57 -10.26 -4.39 -12.65
N ASP A 58 -11.10 -5.42 -12.61
CA ASP A 58 -12.48 -5.33 -12.12
C ASP A 58 -12.50 -4.99 -10.63
N LEU A 59 -11.66 -5.64 -9.83
CA LEU A 59 -11.57 -5.34 -8.40
C LEU A 59 -11.00 -3.94 -8.14
N LEU A 60 -10.03 -3.49 -8.93
CA LEU A 60 -9.48 -2.14 -8.84
C LEU A 60 -10.51 -1.06 -9.17
N GLU A 61 -11.36 -1.30 -10.16
CA GLU A 61 -12.48 -0.40 -10.49
C GLU A 61 -13.47 -0.28 -9.33
N GLU A 62 -13.86 -1.41 -8.73
CA GLU A 62 -14.77 -1.39 -7.59
C GLU A 62 -14.14 -0.71 -6.38
N LEU A 63 -12.83 -0.89 -6.15
CA LEU A 63 -12.09 -0.17 -5.11
C LEU A 63 -12.12 1.34 -5.35
N GLN A 64 -11.91 1.78 -6.59
CA GLN A 64 -12.01 3.19 -6.96
C GLN A 64 -13.43 3.74 -6.70
N ARG A 65 -14.48 2.97 -7.07
CA ARG A 65 -15.89 3.37 -6.86
C ARG A 65 -16.23 3.55 -5.39
N VAL A 66 -15.69 2.72 -4.49
CA VAL A 66 -15.92 2.88 -3.03
C VAL A 66 -15.07 3.99 -2.41
N GLY A 67 -14.20 4.64 -3.19
CA GLY A 67 -13.42 5.82 -2.80
C GLY A 67 -11.97 5.53 -2.40
N VAL A 68 -11.45 4.32 -2.66
CA VAL A 68 -10.05 3.98 -2.39
C VAL A 68 -9.17 4.66 -3.43
N GLN A 69 -8.14 5.35 -2.96
CA GLN A 69 -7.20 6.09 -3.80
C GLN A 69 -5.79 5.51 -3.74
N LYS A 70 -5.48 4.74 -2.69
CA LYS A 70 -4.14 4.23 -2.45
C LYS A 70 -4.17 2.77 -1.99
N ILE A 71 -3.18 2.00 -2.39
CA ILE A 71 -3.04 0.59 -2.03
C ILE A 71 -1.62 0.34 -1.53
N VAL A 72 -1.50 -0.30 -0.37
CA VAL A 72 -0.21 -0.81 0.12
C VAL A 72 -0.24 -2.33 0.02
N THR A 73 0.74 -2.95 -0.63
CA THR A 73 0.96 -4.39 -0.52
C THR A 73 2.08 -4.69 0.47
N ARG A 74 1.84 -5.67 1.35
CA ARG A 74 2.78 -6.15 2.39
C ARG A 74 3.81 -7.13 1.84
N SER A 75 3.99 -7.15 0.53
CA SER A 75 4.90 -8.01 -0.22
C SER A 75 6.00 -7.19 -0.90
N ILE A 76 7.01 -7.88 -1.45
CA ILE A 76 8.06 -7.27 -2.26
C ILE A 76 7.58 -7.13 -3.71
N THR A 77 7.00 -8.20 -4.26
CA THR A 77 6.51 -8.24 -5.63
C THR A 77 5.11 -7.64 -5.72
N THR A 78 4.69 -7.32 -6.94
CA THR A 78 3.35 -6.75 -7.21
C THR A 78 2.61 -7.54 -8.28
N ASP A 79 3.00 -8.78 -8.52
CA ASP A 79 2.46 -9.63 -9.61
C ASP A 79 0.96 -9.91 -9.44
N HIS A 80 0.46 -9.79 -8.21
CA HIS A 80 -0.95 -9.93 -7.85
C HIS A 80 -1.79 -8.67 -8.14
N ILE A 81 -1.19 -7.58 -8.63
CA ILE A 81 -1.86 -6.30 -8.87
C ILE A 81 -1.68 -5.87 -10.32
N ASP A 82 -2.78 -5.53 -11.00
CA ASP A 82 -2.73 -4.86 -12.30
C ASP A 82 -2.29 -3.40 -12.15
N LEU A 83 -0.98 -3.17 -12.18
CA LEU A 83 -0.39 -1.84 -12.02
C LEU A 83 -0.79 -0.87 -13.13
N HIS A 84 -1.03 -1.36 -14.35
CA HIS A 84 -1.45 -0.52 -15.47
C HIS A 84 -2.87 -0.02 -15.26
N ARG A 85 -3.78 -0.92 -14.88
CA ARG A 85 -5.16 -0.53 -14.58
C ARG A 85 -5.22 0.40 -13.37
N ALA A 86 -4.44 0.13 -12.33
CA ALA A 86 -4.33 1.02 -11.18
C ALA A 86 -3.87 2.43 -11.58
N TYR A 87 -2.89 2.52 -12.48
CA TYR A 87 -2.44 3.80 -13.02
C TYR A 87 -3.55 4.54 -13.77
N ASP A 88 -4.28 3.88 -14.66
CA ASP A 88 -5.37 4.48 -15.43
C ASP A 88 -6.53 4.96 -14.53
N LEU A 89 -6.74 4.27 -13.40
CA LEU A 89 -7.71 4.65 -12.37
C LEU A 89 -7.16 5.71 -11.38
N GLY A 90 -5.90 6.13 -11.52
CA GLY A 90 -5.27 7.09 -10.61
C GLY A 90 -5.04 6.55 -9.19
N ILE A 91 -5.02 5.23 -9.01
CA ILE A 91 -4.74 4.57 -7.74
C ILE A 91 -3.23 4.49 -7.53
N GLN A 92 -2.76 5.01 -6.39
CA GLN A 92 -1.34 4.95 -6.04
C GLN A 92 -1.00 3.63 -5.35
N ILE A 93 0.06 2.96 -5.78
CA ILE A 93 0.48 1.68 -5.20
C ILE A 93 1.85 1.81 -4.53
N ALA A 94 1.96 1.26 -3.33
CA ALA A 94 3.23 1.08 -2.63
C ALA A 94 3.44 -0.36 -2.16
N ASN A 95 4.66 -0.87 -2.25
CA ASN A 95 5.05 -2.18 -1.72
C ASN A 95 5.90 -2.03 -0.44
N THR A 96 6.43 -3.15 0.04
CA THR A 96 7.39 -3.22 1.16
C THR A 96 8.73 -3.75 0.64
N PRO A 97 9.58 -2.90 0.03
CA PRO A 97 10.73 -3.37 -0.75
C PRO A 97 11.96 -3.74 0.11
N TYR A 98 11.96 -3.44 1.40
CA TYR A 98 13.15 -3.59 2.24
C TYR A 98 13.34 -5.03 2.73
N ALA A 99 14.61 -5.38 3.00
CA ALA A 99 15.05 -6.74 3.29
C ALA A 99 14.49 -7.33 4.60
N ASP A 100 14.08 -6.51 5.57
CA ASP A 100 13.43 -7.01 6.79
C ASP A 100 12.00 -7.48 6.48
N ARG A 101 11.87 -8.80 6.33
CA ARG A 101 10.60 -9.50 6.06
C ARG A 101 9.97 -10.09 7.31
N THR A 102 10.44 -9.73 8.51
CA THR A 102 9.76 -10.11 9.75
C THR A 102 8.40 -9.41 9.84
N PRO A 103 7.43 -9.93 10.62
CA PRO A 103 6.13 -9.26 10.82
C PRO A 103 6.28 -7.80 11.28
N LYS A 104 7.27 -7.53 12.13
CA LYS A 104 7.63 -6.19 12.57
C LYS A 104 8.17 -5.33 11.42
N GLY A 105 9.15 -5.82 10.67
CA GLY A 105 9.73 -5.08 9.54
C GLY A 105 8.71 -4.72 8.47
N ILE A 106 7.84 -5.66 8.11
CA ILE A 106 6.76 -5.42 7.14
C ILE A 106 5.76 -4.39 7.68
N ALA A 107 5.39 -4.48 8.97
CA ALA A 107 4.51 -3.51 9.61
C ALA A 107 5.11 -2.10 9.60
N GLU A 108 6.38 -1.94 9.99
CA GLU A 108 7.08 -0.64 9.98
C GLU A 108 7.11 -0.02 8.58
N GLN A 109 7.40 -0.82 7.55
CA GLN A 109 7.38 -0.36 6.16
C GLN A 109 5.98 0.06 5.71
N THR A 110 4.97 -0.74 6.05
CA THR A 110 3.56 -0.46 5.73
C THR A 110 3.13 0.88 6.34
N ILE A 111 3.40 1.08 7.63
CA ILE A 111 3.05 2.32 8.33
C ILE A 111 3.88 3.50 7.84
N ARG A 112 5.16 3.29 7.50
CA ARG A 112 5.99 4.33 6.87
C ARG A 112 5.36 4.85 5.59
N ASN A 113 4.81 3.98 4.75
CA ASN A 113 4.12 4.39 3.51
C ASN A 113 2.89 5.26 3.82
N LEU A 114 2.07 4.86 4.80
CA LEU A 114 0.91 5.63 5.23
C LEU A 114 1.30 6.99 5.85
N ASN A 115 2.38 7.05 6.64
CA ASN A 115 2.88 8.30 7.22
C ASN A 115 3.35 9.28 6.13
N LEU A 116 4.04 8.78 5.11
CA LEU A 116 4.48 9.61 3.98
C LEU A 116 3.28 10.16 3.21
N TRP A 117 2.31 9.33 2.84
CA TRP A 117 1.11 9.81 2.17
C TRP A 117 0.27 10.75 3.04
N GLY A 118 0.14 10.47 4.34
CA GLY A 118 -0.57 11.35 5.28
C GLY A 118 0.09 12.73 5.43
N SER A 119 1.38 12.84 5.13
CA SER A 119 2.12 14.11 5.09
C SER A 119 2.27 14.71 3.68
N GLY A 120 1.58 14.14 2.68
CA GLY A 120 1.65 14.60 1.28
C GLY A 120 2.98 14.28 0.58
N LYS A 121 3.78 13.36 1.13
CA LYS A 121 5.08 12.96 0.59
C LYS A 121 4.99 11.68 -0.24
N CYS A 122 5.93 11.53 -1.17
CA CYS A 122 6.10 10.30 -1.94
C CYS A 122 6.73 9.19 -1.08
N VAL A 123 6.37 7.93 -1.36
CA VAL A 123 6.88 6.74 -0.68
C VAL A 123 8.29 6.32 -1.12
N GLY A 124 8.81 6.94 -2.19
CA GLY A 124 10.17 6.73 -2.68
C GLY A 124 10.34 5.36 -3.33
N GLN A 125 11.33 4.58 -2.88
CA GLN A 125 11.63 3.23 -3.41
C GLN A 125 10.45 2.26 -3.32
N ALA A 126 9.47 2.53 -2.47
CA ALA A 126 8.26 1.72 -2.37
C ALA A 126 7.20 2.03 -3.44
N CYS A 127 7.32 3.09 -4.24
CA CYS A 127 6.32 3.44 -5.29
C CYS A 127 6.34 2.38 -6.39
N CYS A 128 5.18 1.81 -6.72
CA CYS A 128 5.04 0.84 -7.82
C CYS A 128 4.44 1.50 -9.08
N CYS A 129 4.85 2.74 -9.33
CA CYS A 129 4.22 3.65 -10.27
C CYS A 129 4.74 3.36 -11.70
N VAL A 130 3.85 3.04 -12.64
CA VAL A 130 4.21 2.45 -13.97
C VAL A 130 4.74 3.46 -15.00
N LYS A 131 4.43 4.76 -14.86
CA LYS A 131 4.95 5.81 -15.74
C LYS A 131 5.88 6.77 -15.01
N GLU A 132 6.67 7.51 -15.78
CA GLU A 132 7.65 8.50 -15.33
C GLU A 132 7.09 9.37 -14.19
N CYS A 133 7.57 9.10 -12.97
CA CYS A 133 7.27 9.91 -11.81
C CYS A 133 8.35 10.98 -11.69
N ASN A 134 7.99 12.25 -11.81
CA ASN A 134 8.94 13.37 -11.64
C ASN A 134 9.68 13.35 -10.28
N VAL A 135 9.11 12.69 -9.27
CA VAL A 135 9.76 12.51 -7.95
C VAL A 135 10.92 11.50 -8.01
N ALA A 136 10.84 10.47 -8.86
CA ALA A 136 11.92 9.51 -9.05
C ALA A 136 13.13 10.14 -9.78
N ASN A 137 12.85 10.98 -10.78
CA ASN A 137 13.89 11.70 -11.53
C ASN A 137 14.69 12.70 -10.67
N ALA A 138 14.07 13.31 -9.65
CA ALA A 138 14.74 14.24 -8.75
C ALA A 138 15.80 13.58 -7.83
N ASN A 139 15.65 12.28 -7.52
CA ASN A 139 16.62 11.53 -6.71
C ASN A 139 17.81 11.00 -7.51
N GLN A 140 17.67 10.78 -8.83
CA GLN A 140 18.79 10.38 -9.68
C GLN A 140 19.80 11.51 -9.88
N ILE A 141 19.33 12.77 -9.95
CA ILE A 141 20.19 13.95 -10.11
C ILE A 141 21.09 14.17 -8.88
N LYS A 142 20.66 13.76 -7.68
CA LYS A 142 21.46 13.93 -6.45
C LYS A 142 22.57 12.89 -6.25
N ASN A 143 22.52 11.76 -6.96
CA ASN A 143 23.53 10.71 -6.86
C ASN A 143 24.63 10.81 -7.94
N GLY A 144 24.58 11.84 -8.81
CA GLY A 144 25.54 12.07 -9.88
C GLY A 144 26.57 13.18 -9.60
N ALA A 145 26.64 13.70 -8.38
CA ALA A 145 27.59 14.75 -7.99
C ALA A 145 28.34 14.38 -6.71
N THR A 146 29.38 13.57 -6.86
CA THR A 146 30.57 13.59 -6.01
C THR A 146 31.76 13.26 -6.88
N GLU A 147 32.64 14.26 -6.97
CA GLU A 147 33.97 14.29 -7.60
C GLU A 147 34.94 13.25 -7.01
#